data_AF-A0A953Y0Z0-F1
#
_entry.id   AF-A0A953Y0Z0-F1
#
_cell.length_a   1.000
_cell.length_b   1.000
_cell.length_c   1.000
_cell.angle_alpha   90.00
_cell.angle_beta   90.00
_cell.angle_gamma   90.00
#
_symmetry.space_group_name_H-M   'P 1'
#
loop_
_entity.id
_entity.type
_entity.pdbx_description
1 polymer ?
#
loop_
_entity_poly.entity_id
_entity_poly.type
_entity_poly.pdbx_seq_one_letter_code
_entity_poly.pdbx_strand_id
1 'polypeptide(L)'
;MSRAPRLLLTLTLLAASPAPAGLKVESPRQGGLVLGTAVPVHVTGVRTPPSCTLDGAPVQPAWVRLPRDQHWYAELQVTPGRHTLRLKRGLRRAELEFEAGLTSSVALGERVAARFLAEHAPDTVAWQWGPAVYLYGLARFAERSPQRAAYTRYLQAYHAHHAAQGLPTIDYPDVCPPALSAIWLAREAGDPSALPNADRVADFLRNEPRNPLGALEHLGQDSRMRRLARRARVLRFVGLGWISDWVHSIWVDSLVMYALTAVHYGKATGDTNLVEFGLAQPGIFARVLQDPRTGLFGHAWDWQRQRRQGGVWLRGNGWVATSIVDMLEEIPASHPRHAELLAILRPLAQGLLATQDAAGQWPTLLDGPETYQEASGTALAAYALARGAHRGWLPPAALDAAKQAFRGLSARLLRRPVGHSLTGTSIATSAWPRWLYPRIPKRADVDYGVGAYLLLAGELQGEGW
;
A
#
# COMPACT_ATOMS: atom_id res chain seq x y z
N MET A 1 -33.16 -23.53 6.85
CA MET A 1 -31.69 -23.45 6.74
C MET A 1 -31.34 -22.24 5.88
N SER A 2 -30.23 -21.56 6.19
CA SER A 2 -29.89 -20.18 5.81
C SER A 2 -30.67 -19.10 6.59
N ARG A 3 -29.94 -18.47 7.50
CA ARG A 3 -29.98 -17.07 7.93
C ARG A 3 -28.99 -17.03 9.09
N ALA A 4 -27.76 -16.60 8.80
CA ALA A 4 -26.98 -15.91 9.81
C ALA A 4 -27.58 -14.50 9.90
N PRO A 5 -28.01 -14.05 11.08
CA PRO A 5 -28.00 -12.62 11.29
C PRO A 5 -27.37 -12.23 12.63
N ARG A 6 -26.46 -11.27 12.48
CA ARG A 6 -26.26 -10.08 13.32
C ARG A 6 -25.83 -10.31 14.75
N LEU A 7 -24.56 -9.96 14.95
CA LEU A 7 -23.94 -9.58 16.22
C LEU A 7 -24.92 -8.71 17.04
N LEU A 8 -25.42 -9.28 18.13
CA LEU A 8 -26.07 -8.55 19.21
C LEU A 8 -25.02 -8.40 20.31
N LEU A 9 -24.48 -7.19 20.48
CA LEU A 9 -23.69 -6.84 21.65
C LEU A 9 -24.68 -6.54 22.79
N THR A 10 -25.03 -7.56 23.56
CA THR A 10 -25.81 -7.38 24.78
C THR A 10 -24.84 -7.19 25.95
N LEU A 11 -24.69 -5.94 26.39
CA LEU A 11 -24.07 -5.62 27.67
C LEU A 11 -25.08 -5.88 28.78
N THR A 12 -24.93 -6.99 29.50
CA THR A 12 -25.72 -7.21 30.72
C THR A 12 -25.03 -6.55 31.91
N LEU A 13 -25.47 -5.33 32.23
CA LEU A 13 -25.15 -4.67 33.49
C LEU A 13 -25.95 -5.31 34.62
N LEU A 14 -25.31 -6.07 35.51
CA LEU A 14 -25.84 -6.28 36.85
C LEU A 14 -25.29 -5.18 37.75
N ALA A 15 -26.01 -4.05 37.79
CA ALA A 15 -25.76 -2.97 38.74
C ALA A 15 -27.01 -2.70 39.57
N ALA A 16 -26.91 -2.90 40.89
CA ALA A 16 -27.72 -2.13 41.82
C ALA A 16 -27.12 -0.71 41.84
N SER A 17 -27.92 0.26 41.40
CA SER A 17 -27.57 1.65 41.06
C SER A 17 -26.65 2.44 42.04
N PRO A 18 -26.02 3.57 41.63
CA PRO A 18 -25.78 4.06 40.27
C PRO A 18 -24.32 3.85 39.82
N ALA A 19 -24.18 3.44 38.56
CA ALA A 19 -22.92 3.14 37.90
C ALA A 19 -22.03 4.38 37.70
N PRO A 20 -20.69 4.23 37.61
CA PRO A 20 -19.86 5.25 36.96
C PRO A 20 -20.32 5.40 35.50
N ALA A 21 -20.66 6.63 35.12
CA ALA A 21 -21.13 6.97 33.78
C ALA A 21 -20.05 6.73 32.72
N GLY A 22 -20.26 5.73 31.85
CA GLY A 22 -19.58 5.63 30.54
C GLY A 22 -18.53 4.53 30.39
N LEU A 23 -18.89 3.26 30.58
CA LEU A 23 -18.08 2.19 29.98
C LEU A 23 -18.58 1.92 28.56
N LYS A 24 -17.75 2.19 27.55
CA LYS A 24 -18.04 1.87 26.16
C LYS A 24 -16.92 0.98 25.63
N VAL A 25 -17.21 -0.30 25.44
CA VAL A 25 -16.36 -1.14 24.61
C VAL A 25 -16.78 -0.87 23.18
N GLU A 26 -15.97 -0.10 22.47
CA GLU A 26 -16.12 -0.02 21.02
C GLU A 26 -15.43 -1.27 20.47
N SER A 27 -16.19 -2.19 19.87
CA SER A 27 -15.54 -3.12 18.94
C SER A 27 -14.76 -2.24 17.97
N PRO A 28 -13.44 -2.43 17.80
CA PRO A 28 -12.62 -1.49 17.06
C PRO A 28 -13.23 -1.23 15.69
N ARG A 29 -13.99 -2.22 15.16
CA ARG A 29 -14.88 -2.11 14.00
C ARG A 29 -16.09 -3.04 14.05
N GLN A 30 -17.17 -2.70 13.35
CA GLN A 30 -18.26 -3.63 13.00
C GLN A 30 -17.65 -4.96 12.56
N GLY A 31 -17.91 -6.14 13.15
CA GLY A 31 -17.62 -7.52 12.63
C GLY A 31 -16.59 -8.43 13.31
N GLY A 32 -16.08 -8.13 14.52
CA GLY A 32 -15.22 -9.04 15.32
C GLY A 32 -13.73 -8.64 15.41
N LEU A 33 -13.01 -9.31 16.32
CA LEU A 33 -11.60 -9.11 16.67
C LEU A 33 -10.71 -10.10 15.89
N VAL A 34 -9.62 -9.59 15.31
CA VAL A 34 -8.59 -10.40 14.63
C VAL A 34 -7.41 -10.58 15.58
N LEU A 35 -6.64 -11.66 15.43
CA LEU A 35 -5.42 -11.87 16.21
C LEU A 35 -4.48 -10.65 16.10
N GLY A 36 -3.97 -10.15 17.23
CA GLY A 36 -3.16 -8.92 17.28
C GLY A 36 -3.95 -7.61 17.12
N THR A 37 -5.29 -7.64 17.16
CA THR A 37 -6.11 -6.42 17.15
C THR A 37 -6.19 -5.82 18.55
N ALA A 38 -5.71 -4.59 18.70
CA ALA A 38 -6.00 -3.79 19.88
C ALA A 38 -7.51 -3.59 20.05
N VAL A 39 -8.05 -4.01 21.19
CA VAL A 39 -9.45 -3.79 21.56
C VAL A 39 -9.55 -2.45 22.31
N PRO A 40 -10.03 -1.35 21.69
CA PRO A 40 -10.18 -0.08 22.39
C PRO A 40 -11.21 -0.23 23.50
N VAL A 41 -10.71 -0.34 24.72
CA VAL A 41 -11.53 -0.24 25.92
C VAL A 41 -11.55 1.22 26.34
N HIS A 42 -12.67 1.91 26.13
CA HIS A 42 -12.85 3.26 26.65
C HIS A 42 -13.41 3.21 28.06
N VAL A 43 -12.58 3.64 29.01
CA VAL A 43 -12.97 3.76 30.42
C VAL A 43 -12.95 5.24 30.80
N THR A 44 -14.10 5.78 31.18
CA THR A 44 -14.24 7.19 31.59
C THR A 44 -14.37 7.32 33.11
N GLY A 45 -13.99 8.47 33.66
CA GLY A 45 -14.19 8.79 35.08
C GLY A 45 -13.35 7.93 36.05
N VAL A 46 -12.17 7.49 35.62
CA VAL A 46 -11.26 6.68 36.45
C VAL A 46 -9.89 7.35 36.56
N ARG A 47 -9.35 7.45 37.79
CA ARG A 47 -8.05 8.07 38.07
C ARG A 47 -6.86 7.15 37.79
N THR A 48 -7.07 5.84 37.88
CA THR A 48 -6.08 4.80 37.62
C THR A 48 -6.64 3.75 36.66
N PRO A 49 -5.78 3.13 35.82
CA PRO A 49 -6.23 2.11 34.88
C PRO A 49 -6.72 0.86 35.61
N PRO A 50 -7.79 0.20 35.13
CA PRO A 50 -8.29 -1.04 35.73
C PRO A 50 -7.38 -2.24 35.42
N SER A 51 -7.46 -3.27 36.28
CA SER A 51 -6.88 -4.58 35.99
C SER A 51 -7.72 -5.32 34.95
N CYS A 52 -7.06 -6.12 34.12
CA CYS A 52 -7.69 -6.82 33.00
C CYS A 52 -7.42 -8.33 33.08
N THR A 53 -8.44 -9.14 32.80
CA THR A 53 -8.28 -10.58 32.55
C THR A 53 -8.95 -10.98 31.24
N LEU A 54 -8.34 -11.91 30.52
CA LEU A 54 -8.89 -12.55 29.34
C LEU A 54 -9.04 -14.04 29.65
N ASP A 55 -10.26 -14.57 29.56
CA ASP A 55 -10.59 -15.96 29.92
C ASP A 55 -10.12 -16.38 31.32
N GLY A 56 -10.16 -15.42 32.26
CA GLY A 56 -9.72 -15.63 33.63
C GLY A 56 -8.21 -15.50 33.86
N ALA A 57 -7.39 -15.44 32.80
CA ALA A 57 -5.96 -15.19 32.90
C ALA A 57 -5.67 -13.67 33.00
N PRO A 58 -4.79 -13.23 33.92
CA PRO A 58 -4.32 -11.84 33.95
C PRO A 58 -3.60 -11.48 32.65
N VAL A 59 -3.98 -10.35 32.06
CA VAL A 59 -3.30 -9.79 30.89
C VAL A 59 -2.75 -8.41 31.25
N GLN A 60 -1.59 -8.05 30.70
CA GLN A 60 -0.93 -6.77 30.91
C GLN A 60 -1.21 -5.83 29.72
N PRO A 61 -2.28 -5.03 29.76
CA PRO A 61 -2.58 -4.06 28.71
C PRO A 61 -1.63 -2.86 28.69
N ALA A 62 -1.37 -2.34 27.50
CA ALA A 62 -0.73 -1.04 27.31
C ALA A 62 -1.78 0.09 27.47
N TRP A 63 -1.77 0.77 28.62
CA TRP A 63 -2.75 1.83 28.93
C TRP A 63 -2.27 3.22 28.49
N VAL A 64 -3.09 3.95 27.74
CA VAL A 64 -2.85 5.35 27.34
C VAL A 64 -3.96 6.25 27.87
N ARG A 65 -3.58 7.36 28.53
CA ARG A 65 -4.51 8.39 29.02
C ARG A 65 -4.70 9.47 27.95
N LEU A 66 -5.95 9.81 27.62
CA LEU A 66 -6.25 10.78 26.57
C LEU A 66 -6.25 12.25 27.08
N PRO A 67 -5.90 13.25 26.24
CA PRO A 67 -5.56 14.60 26.72
C PRO A 67 -6.73 15.49 27.14
N ARG A 68 -7.98 15.15 26.78
CA ARG A 68 -9.14 16.06 26.97
C ARG A 68 -10.16 15.60 28.00
N ASP A 69 -10.08 14.36 28.50
CA ASP A 69 -11.01 13.80 29.49
C ASP A 69 -10.31 12.72 30.33
N GLN A 70 -10.87 12.25 31.48
CA GLN A 70 -10.35 11.11 32.27
C GLN A 70 -10.54 9.75 31.56
N HIS A 71 -10.19 9.68 30.28
CA HIS A 71 -10.41 8.53 29.40
C HIS A 71 -9.13 7.73 29.27
N TRP A 72 -9.28 6.42 29.36
CA TRP A 72 -8.21 5.45 29.16
C TRP A 72 -8.47 4.63 27.91
N TYR A 73 -7.39 4.23 27.24
CA TYR A 73 -7.33 3.30 26.11
C TYR A 73 -6.40 2.13 26.50
N ALA A 74 -6.75 0.89 26.12
CA ALA A 74 -5.93 -0.30 26.32
C ALA A 74 -5.79 -1.13 25.05
N GLU A 75 -4.67 -1.83 24.92
CA GLU A 75 -4.42 -2.87 23.93
C GLU A 75 -4.28 -4.25 24.61
N LEU A 76 -4.78 -5.31 23.97
CA LEU A 76 -4.90 -6.67 24.53
C LEU A 76 -4.51 -7.73 23.48
N GLN A 77 -3.78 -8.76 23.91
CA GLN A 77 -3.47 -9.92 23.07
C GLN A 77 -4.58 -10.96 23.17
N VAL A 78 -5.08 -11.44 22.04
CA VAL A 78 -6.22 -12.36 21.92
C VAL A 78 -5.82 -13.56 21.07
N THR A 79 -6.21 -14.77 21.47
CA THR A 79 -6.01 -16.01 20.69
C THR A 79 -7.24 -16.33 19.82
N PRO A 80 -7.23 -17.34 18.95
CA PRO A 80 -8.45 -17.76 18.24
C PRO A 80 -9.41 -18.50 19.18
N GLY A 81 -10.71 -18.25 19.06
CA GLY A 81 -11.75 -18.88 19.87
C GLY A 81 -12.82 -17.90 20.35
N ARG A 82 -13.66 -18.36 21.27
CA ARG A 82 -14.55 -17.48 22.02
C ARG A 82 -13.84 -17.03 23.28
N HIS A 83 -13.95 -15.74 23.58
CA HIS A 83 -13.23 -15.09 24.65
C HIS A 83 -14.17 -14.25 25.50
N THR A 84 -13.80 -14.16 26.77
CA THR A 84 -14.42 -13.32 27.78
C THR A 84 -13.39 -12.36 28.34
N LEU A 85 -13.53 -11.07 28.02
CA LEU A 85 -12.73 -9.98 28.56
C LEU A 85 -13.38 -9.41 29.81
N ARG A 86 -12.66 -9.40 30.93
CA ARG A 86 -13.12 -8.82 32.21
C ARG A 86 -12.24 -7.66 32.64
N LEU A 87 -12.88 -6.54 32.98
CA LEU A 87 -12.23 -5.34 33.51
C LEU A 87 -12.63 -5.17 34.97
N LYS A 88 -11.64 -5.06 35.86
CA LYS A 88 -11.87 -4.94 37.31
C LYS A 88 -11.21 -3.70 37.88
N ARG A 89 -11.98 -2.93 38.66
CA ARG A 89 -11.52 -1.79 39.46
C ARG A 89 -12.11 -1.88 40.87
N GLY A 90 -11.33 -2.35 41.84
CA GLY A 90 -11.82 -2.63 43.19
C GLY A 90 -12.95 -3.67 43.16
N LEU A 91 -14.13 -3.30 43.67
CA LEU A 91 -15.34 -4.14 43.66
C LEU A 91 -16.12 -4.12 42.34
N ARG A 92 -15.81 -3.19 41.42
CA ARG A 92 -16.55 -3.02 40.15
C ARG A 92 -15.99 -3.93 39.06
N ARG A 93 -16.88 -4.52 38.25
CA ARG A 93 -16.55 -5.45 37.16
C ARG A 93 -17.36 -5.15 35.91
N ALA A 94 -16.76 -5.37 34.76
CA ALA A 94 -17.43 -5.41 33.46
C ALA A 94 -16.91 -6.60 32.67
N GLU A 95 -17.79 -7.22 31.88
CA GLU A 95 -17.52 -8.45 31.13
C GLU A 95 -18.00 -8.29 29.69
N LEU A 96 -17.17 -8.74 28.74
CA LEU A 96 -17.44 -8.71 27.31
C LEU A 96 -17.15 -10.09 26.74
N GLU A 97 -18.14 -10.68 26.07
CA GLU A 97 -17.96 -11.90 25.30
C GLU A 97 -17.81 -11.58 23.81
N PHE A 98 -16.87 -12.25 23.15
CA PHE A 98 -16.64 -12.10 21.71
C PHE A 98 -16.00 -13.35 21.11
N GLU A 99 -16.04 -13.45 19.78
CA GLU A 99 -15.40 -14.51 19.02
C GLU A 99 -14.24 -13.93 18.21
N ALA A 100 -13.05 -14.49 18.38
CA ALA A 100 -11.84 -14.21 17.62
C ALA A 100 -11.61 -15.36 16.64
N GLY A 101 -11.59 -15.05 15.35
CA GLY A 101 -11.32 -16.03 14.29
C GLY A 101 -10.02 -15.70 13.57
N LEU A 102 -9.28 -16.72 13.15
CA LEU A 102 -8.23 -16.56 12.14
C LEU A 102 -8.92 -16.31 10.80
N THR A 103 -8.85 -15.07 10.32
CA THR A 103 -9.18 -14.78 8.92
C THR A 103 -7.89 -14.92 8.13
N SER A 104 -7.89 -15.64 7.01
CA SER A 104 -6.69 -15.66 6.16
C SER A 104 -6.44 -14.27 5.57
N SER A 105 -5.19 -13.98 5.20
CA SER A 105 -4.85 -12.72 4.53
C SER A 105 -5.69 -12.53 3.26
N VAL A 106 -5.87 -13.62 2.50
CA VAL A 106 -6.72 -13.70 1.31
C VAL A 106 -8.18 -13.37 1.65
N ALA A 107 -8.77 -13.94 2.69
CA ALA A 107 -10.15 -13.64 3.04
C ALA A 107 -10.36 -12.16 3.41
N LEU A 108 -9.38 -11.49 4.05
CA LEU A 108 -9.42 -10.05 4.25
C LEU A 108 -9.25 -9.27 2.95
N GLY A 109 -8.32 -9.68 2.09
CA GLY A 109 -8.12 -9.13 0.75
C GLY A 109 -9.41 -9.17 -0.07
N GLU A 110 -10.14 -10.28 -0.05
CA GLU A 110 -11.42 -10.43 -0.76
C GLU A 110 -12.49 -9.46 -0.22
N ARG A 111 -12.52 -9.20 1.09
CA ARG A 111 -13.44 -8.19 1.66
C ARG A 111 -13.08 -6.79 1.18
N VAL A 112 -11.79 -6.48 1.07
CA VAL A 112 -11.31 -5.18 0.56
C VAL A 112 -11.60 -5.05 -0.95
N ALA A 113 -11.32 -6.09 -1.74
CA ALA A 113 -11.62 -6.13 -3.16
C ALA A 113 -13.13 -6.01 -3.43
N ALA A 114 -13.97 -6.73 -2.67
CA ALA A 114 -15.42 -6.69 -2.84
C ALA A 114 -15.99 -5.28 -2.63
N ARG A 115 -15.43 -4.50 -1.69
CA ARG A 115 -15.81 -3.11 -1.48
C ARG A 115 -15.50 -2.27 -2.72
N PHE A 116 -14.26 -2.37 -3.21
CA PHE A 116 -13.80 -1.56 -4.32
C PHE A 116 -14.55 -1.87 -5.61
N LEU A 117 -14.73 -3.16 -5.93
CA LEU A 117 -15.50 -3.64 -7.09
C LEU A 117 -16.96 -3.15 -7.08
N ALA A 118 -17.57 -3.04 -5.90
CA ALA A 118 -18.95 -2.58 -5.77
C ALA A 118 -19.12 -1.06 -6.02
N GLU A 119 -18.05 -0.27 -5.89
CA GLU A 119 -18.09 1.19 -6.09
C GLU A 119 -17.50 1.65 -7.42
N HIS A 120 -16.70 0.81 -8.06
CA HIS A 120 -15.96 1.17 -9.27
C HIS A 120 -16.26 0.15 -10.36
N ALA A 121 -17.33 0.37 -11.14
CA ALA A 121 -17.60 -0.43 -12.32
C ALA A 121 -16.45 -0.29 -13.35
N PRO A 122 -16.12 -1.33 -14.14
CA PRO A 122 -14.96 -1.31 -15.03
C PRO A 122 -14.92 -0.12 -16.00
N ASP A 123 -16.07 0.33 -16.47
CA ASP A 123 -16.27 1.43 -17.42
C ASP A 123 -16.20 2.83 -16.78
N THR A 124 -16.18 2.92 -15.44
CA THR A 124 -15.98 4.18 -14.73
C THR A 124 -14.53 4.40 -14.29
N VAL A 125 -13.69 3.38 -14.44
CA VAL A 125 -12.27 3.44 -14.05
C VAL A 125 -11.44 4.12 -15.15
N ALA A 126 -10.78 5.21 -14.79
CA ALA A 126 -9.94 5.97 -15.71
C ALA A 126 -8.64 5.24 -16.10
N TRP A 127 -8.12 5.54 -17.29
CA TRP A 127 -6.77 5.15 -17.71
C TRP A 127 -5.72 6.06 -17.06
N GLN A 128 -5.29 5.71 -15.84
CA GLN A 128 -4.34 6.47 -15.03
C GLN A 128 -3.59 5.56 -14.04
N TRP A 129 -2.44 6.02 -13.56
CA TRP A 129 -1.60 5.27 -12.61
C TRP A 129 -2.32 4.85 -11.33
N GLY A 130 -3.16 5.72 -10.76
CA GLY A 130 -3.80 5.46 -9.48
C GLY A 130 -4.67 4.19 -9.54
N PRO A 131 -5.67 4.17 -10.43
CA PRO A 131 -6.46 2.97 -10.67
C PRO A 131 -5.64 1.79 -11.18
N ALA A 132 -4.59 2.01 -11.96
CA ALA A 132 -3.74 0.94 -12.46
C ALA A 132 -3.04 0.14 -11.36
N VAL A 133 -2.61 0.79 -10.27
CA VAL A 133 -2.05 0.08 -9.12
C VAL A 133 -3.11 -0.85 -8.51
N TYR A 134 -4.37 -0.40 -8.42
CA TYR A 134 -5.47 -1.27 -8.01
C TYR A 134 -5.64 -2.45 -8.97
N LEU A 135 -5.69 -2.20 -10.27
CA LEU A 135 -5.86 -3.25 -11.29
C LEU A 135 -4.72 -4.27 -11.25
N TYR A 136 -3.48 -3.83 -11.12
CA TYR A 136 -2.33 -4.70 -10.97
C TYR A 136 -2.37 -5.50 -9.66
N GLY A 137 -2.69 -4.84 -8.55
CA GLY A 137 -2.85 -5.51 -7.26
C GLY A 137 -3.97 -6.56 -7.27
N LEU A 138 -5.09 -6.25 -7.92
CA LEU A 138 -6.21 -7.17 -8.12
C LEU A 138 -5.80 -8.36 -9.00
N ALA A 139 -5.05 -8.12 -10.08
CA ALA A 139 -4.55 -9.15 -11.00
C ALA A 139 -3.65 -10.15 -10.26
N ARG A 140 -2.64 -9.65 -9.54
CA ARG A 140 -1.74 -10.49 -8.74
C ARG A 140 -2.48 -11.19 -7.60
N PHE A 141 -3.41 -10.52 -6.94
CA PHE A 141 -4.24 -11.12 -5.90
C PHE A 141 -5.16 -12.24 -6.42
N ALA A 142 -5.62 -12.14 -7.66
CA ALA A 142 -6.44 -13.16 -8.32
C ALA A 142 -5.72 -14.51 -8.43
N GLU A 143 -4.38 -14.55 -8.46
CA GLU A 143 -3.61 -15.79 -8.46
C GLU A 143 -3.81 -16.62 -7.18
N ARG A 144 -4.20 -15.95 -6.09
CA ARG A 144 -4.29 -16.51 -4.72
C ARG A 144 -5.73 -16.63 -4.22
N SER A 145 -6.67 -15.94 -4.86
CA SER A 145 -8.07 -15.88 -4.44
C SER A 145 -8.94 -16.91 -5.20
N PRO A 146 -9.83 -17.62 -4.48
CA PRO A 146 -10.91 -18.40 -5.09
C PRO A 146 -11.81 -17.60 -6.06
N GLN A 147 -11.84 -16.27 -5.96
CA GLN A 147 -12.62 -15.38 -6.83
C GLN A 147 -11.89 -14.99 -8.12
N ARG A 148 -10.78 -15.65 -8.47
CA ARG A 148 -9.96 -15.38 -9.68
C ARG A 148 -10.78 -15.09 -10.93
N ALA A 149 -11.79 -15.90 -11.21
CA ALA A 149 -12.63 -15.75 -12.40
C ALA A 149 -13.43 -14.43 -12.42
N ALA A 150 -13.90 -13.95 -11.26
CA ALA A 150 -14.60 -12.68 -11.16
C ALA A 150 -13.65 -11.49 -11.39
N TYR A 151 -12.45 -11.55 -10.82
CA TYR A 151 -11.44 -10.51 -10.98
C TYR A 151 -10.91 -10.45 -12.42
N THR A 152 -10.70 -11.62 -13.04
CA THR A 152 -10.31 -11.70 -14.46
C THR A 152 -11.35 -11.03 -15.35
N ARG A 153 -12.65 -11.32 -15.17
CA ARG A 153 -13.74 -10.67 -15.91
C ARG A 153 -13.79 -9.15 -15.73
N TYR A 154 -13.51 -8.68 -14.51
CA TYR A 154 -13.44 -7.25 -14.24
C TYR A 154 -12.32 -6.57 -15.05
N LEU A 155 -11.12 -7.16 -15.05
CA LEU A 155 -9.97 -6.66 -15.82
C LEU A 155 -10.23 -6.70 -17.33
N GLN A 156 -10.84 -7.78 -17.83
CA GLN A 156 -11.26 -7.90 -19.23
C GLN A 156 -12.24 -6.80 -19.62
N ALA A 157 -13.27 -6.56 -18.82
CA ALA A 157 -14.27 -5.52 -19.07
C ALA A 157 -13.64 -4.12 -19.06
N TYR A 158 -12.70 -3.85 -18.15
CA TYR A 158 -11.95 -2.59 -18.11
C TYR A 158 -11.18 -2.36 -19.41
N HIS A 159 -10.39 -3.34 -19.85
CA HIS A 159 -9.59 -3.21 -21.07
C HIS A 159 -10.44 -3.15 -22.35
N ALA A 160 -11.54 -3.90 -22.40
CA ALA A 160 -12.48 -3.85 -23.52
C ALA A 160 -13.15 -2.48 -23.64
N HIS A 161 -13.51 -1.85 -22.51
CA HIS A 161 -14.08 -0.50 -22.48
C HIS A 161 -13.12 0.54 -23.08
N HIS A 162 -11.86 0.57 -22.62
CA HIS A 162 -10.85 1.51 -23.13
C HIS A 162 -10.49 1.26 -24.60
N ALA A 163 -10.45 -0.01 -25.03
CA ALA A 163 -10.26 -0.34 -26.43
C ALA A 163 -11.40 0.19 -27.31
N ALA A 164 -12.65 0.07 -26.85
CA ALA A 164 -13.83 0.55 -27.56
C ALA A 164 -13.88 2.09 -27.72
N GLN A 165 -13.11 2.83 -26.92
CA GLN A 165 -12.99 4.30 -27.02
C GLN A 165 -11.87 4.78 -27.96
N GLY A 166 -11.19 3.87 -28.67
CA GLY A 166 -10.16 4.23 -29.66
C GLY A 166 -8.71 4.05 -29.20
N LEU A 167 -8.47 3.12 -28.26
CA LEU A 167 -7.20 2.89 -27.57
C LEU A 167 -6.70 4.10 -26.74
N PRO A 168 -6.01 3.87 -25.63
CA PRO A 168 -5.52 4.96 -24.78
C PRO A 168 -4.41 5.78 -25.45
N THR A 169 -4.41 7.09 -25.18
CA THR A 169 -3.29 7.98 -25.52
C THR A 169 -2.24 7.91 -24.43
N ILE A 170 -0.99 7.63 -24.82
CA ILE A 170 0.15 7.53 -23.90
C ILE A 170 1.14 8.66 -24.22
N ASP A 171 1.18 9.69 -23.38
CA ASP A 171 2.03 10.88 -23.58
C ASP A 171 2.96 11.20 -22.38
N TYR A 172 2.93 10.39 -21.32
CA TYR A 172 3.85 10.46 -20.18
C TYR A 172 3.85 9.18 -19.34
N PRO A 173 4.84 9.00 -18.44
CA PRO A 173 4.95 7.82 -17.57
C PRO A 173 3.69 7.37 -16.81
N ASP A 174 2.93 8.25 -16.16
CA ASP A 174 1.84 7.80 -15.27
C ASP A 174 0.63 7.19 -16.00
N VAL A 175 0.59 7.25 -17.34
CA VAL A 175 -0.42 6.53 -18.14
C VAL A 175 0.08 5.17 -18.64
N CYS A 176 1.30 4.75 -18.29
CA CYS A 176 1.84 3.44 -18.63
C CYS A 176 1.34 2.28 -17.75
N PRO A 177 1.17 2.43 -16.41
CA PRO A 177 0.79 1.33 -15.51
C PRO A 177 -0.44 0.50 -15.86
N PRO A 178 -1.53 1.04 -16.44
CA PRO A 178 -2.67 0.19 -16.77
C PRO A 178 -2.32 -0.97 -17.71
N ALA A 179 -1.21 -0.90 -18.45
CA ALA A 179 -0.70 -2.02 -19.24
C ALA A 179 -0.31 -3.24 -18.39
N LEU A 180 0.03 -3.07 -17.11
CA LEU A 180 0.41 -4.19 -16.23
C LEU A 180 -0.71 -5.24 -16.09
N SER A 181 -1.97 -4.81 -15.95
CA SER A 181 -3.10 -5.74 -15.91
C SER A 181 -3.43 -6.37 -17.28
N ALA A 182 -3.19 -5.64 -18.38
CA ALA A 182 -3.32 -6.20 -19.73
C ALA A 182 -2.28 -7.30 -19.98
N ILE A 183 -1.04 -7.06 -19.57
CA ILE A 183 0.06 -8.03 -19.68
C ILE A 183 -0.23 -9.27 -18.81
N TRP A 184 -0.75 -9.06 -17.59
CA TRP A 184 -1.17 -10.17 -16.75
C TRP A 184 -2.28 -11.01 -17.38
N LEU A 185 -3.29 -10.37 -18.00
CA LEU A 185 -4.35 -11.10 -18.72
C LEU A 185 -3.74 -12.00 -19.81
N ALA A 186 -2.82 -11.47 -20.60
CA ALA A 186 -2.18 -12.22 -21.67
C ALA A 186 -1.35 -13.41 -21.17
N ARG A 187 -0.53 -13.19 -20.13
CA ARG A 187 0.42 -14.20 -19.62
C ARG A 187 -0.22 -15.21 -18.69
N GLU A 188 -1.00 -14.73 -17.72
CA GLU A 188 -1.47 -15.53 -16.58
C GLU A 188 -2.92 -15.97 -16.71
N ALA A 189 -3.76 -15.19 -17.41
CA ALA A 189 -5.15 -15.57 -17.69
C ALA A 189 -5.33 -16.22 -19.08
N GLY A 190 -4.29 -16.23 -19.91
CA GLY A 190 -4.35 -16.78 -21.27
C GLY A 190 -5.23 -15.96 -22.22
N ASP A 191 -5.45 -14.68 -21.94
CA ASP A 191 -6.29 -13.77 -22.72
C ASP A 191 -5.48 -12.59 -23.28
N PRO A 192 -5.04 -12.67 -24.55
CA PRO A 192 -4.26 -11.62 -25.19
C PRO A 192 -5.12 -10.44 -25.68
N SER A 193 -6.45 -10.46 -25.50
CA SER A 193 -7.35 -9.42 -26.06
C SER A 193 -7.02 -8.00 -25.58
N ALA A 194 -6.38 -7.87 -24.41
CA ALA A 194 -5.97 -6.59 -23.85
C ALA A 194 -4.59 -6.09 -24.33
N LEU A 195 -3.81 -6.90 -25.05
CA LEU A 195 -2.46 -6.53 -25.53
C LEU A 195 -2.42 -5.25 -26.38
N PRO A 196 -3.39 -4.94 -27.26
CA PRO A 196 -3.37 -3.68 -28.02
C PRO A 196 -3.31 -2.43 -27.13
N ASN A 197 -3.88 -2.48 -25.92
CA ASN A 197 -3.73 -1.38 -24.96
C ASN A 197 -2.30 -1.26 -24.43
N ALA A 198 -1.62 -2.39 -24.19
CA ALA A 198 -0.23 -2.44 -23.76
C ALA A 198 0.76 -2.07 -24.87
N ASP A 199 0.44 -2.37 -26.13
CA ASP A 199 1.25 -2.00 -27.29
C ASP A 199 1.40 -0.48 -27.41
N ARG A 200 0.35 0.30 -27.13
CA ARG A 200 0.41 1.76 -27.07
C ARG A 200 1.42 2.27 -26.04
N VAL A 201 1.53 1.58 -24.91
CA VAL A 201 2.52 1.89 -23.88
C VAL A 201 3.92 1.54 -24.38
N ALA A 202 4.10 0.36 -24.96
CA ALA A 202 5.38 -0.05 -25.52
C ALA A 202 5.89 0.93 -26.60
N ASP A 203 5.02 1.41 -27.48
CA ASP A 203 5.34 2.44 -28.48
C ASP A 203 5.88 3.72 -27.82
N PHE A 204 5.20 4.20 -26.78
CA PHE A 204 5.68 5.35 -26.02
C PHE A 204 7.05 5.08 -25.40
N LEU A 205 7.22 3.94 -24.72
CA LEU A 205 8.48 3.60 -24.04
C LEU A 205 9.67 3.44 -24.98
N ARG A 206 9.44 3.00 -26.22
CA ARG A 206 10.49 2.93 -27.25
C ARG A 206 10.90 4.31 -27.74
N ASN A 207 9.93 5.20 -27.94
CA ASN A 207 10.13 6.47 -28.66
C ASN A 207 10.38 7.67 -27.75
N GLU A 208 9.96 7.63 -26.48
CA GLU A 208 10.13 8.74 -25.55
C GLU A 208 11.64 9.05 -25.37
N PRO A 209 12.07 10.32 -25.52
CA PRO A 209 13.48 10.64 -25.45
C PRO A 209 14.04 10.48 -24.03
N ARG A 210 15.24 9.91 -23.95
CA ARG A 210 15.92 9.67 -22.67
C ARG A 210 16.68 10.93 -22.26
N ASN A 211 16.68 11.23 -20.97
CA ASN A 211 17.48 12.30 -20.39
C ASN A 211 18.98 11.91 -20.34
N PRO A 212 19.89 12.81 -19.93
CA PRO A 212 21.32 12.51 -19.86
C PRO A 212 21.71 11.35 -18.90
N LEU A 213 20.81 10.92 -18.01
CA LEU A 213 21.01 9.76 -17.14
C LEU A 213 20.61 8.43 -17.80
N GLY A 214 19.96 8.48 -18.97
CA GLY A 214 19.38 7.30 -19.65
C GLY A 214 17.96 6.95 -19.19
N ALA A 215 17.31 7.81 -18.41
CA ALA A 215 15.95 7.62 -17.90
C ALA A 215 14.92 8.48 -18.65
N LEU A 216 13.62 8.19 -18.51
CA LEU A 216 12.57 9.07 -19.02
C LEU A 216 12.27 10.21 -18.05
N GLU A 217 11.90 11.37 -18.58
CA GLU A 217 11.35 12.46 -17.76
C GLU A 217 10.03 12.03 -17.13
N HIS A 218 9.87 12.18 -15.82
CA HIS A 218 8.68 11.68 -15.11
C HIS A 218 7.38 12.30 -15.66
N LEU A 219 7.42 13.57 -16.07
CA LEU A 219 6.26 14.27 -16.63
C LEU A 219 6.12 14.11 -18.16
N GLY A 220 7.01 13.36 -18.83
CA GLY A 220 7.09 13.29 -20.29
C GLY A 220 7.58 14.60 -20.95
N GLN A 221 8.20 14.49 -22.12
CA GLN A 221 8.75 15.65 -22.83
C GLN A 221 7.69 16.47 -23.57
N ASP A 222 6.60 15.86 -24.02
CA ASP A 222 5.54 16.52 -24.78
C ASP A 222 4.15 16.39 -24.13
N SER A 223 4.08 16.10 -22.84
CA SER A 223 2.80 16.01 -22.14
C SER A 223 2.09 17.37 -22.04
N ARG A 224 0.76 17.31 -22.01
CA ARG A 224 -0.07 18.50 -21.72
C ARG A 224 0.30 19.13 -20.38
N MET A 225 0.68 18.31 -19.40
CA MET A 225 1.08 18.76 -18.06
C MET A 225 2.40 19.53 -18.09
N ARG A 226 3.37 19.10 -18.90
CA ARG A 226 4.61 19.85 -19.14
C ARG A 226 4.35 21.17 -19.85
N ARG A 227 3.48 21.20 -20.87
CA ARG A 227 3.08 22.47 -21.52
C ARG A 227 2.46 23.45 -20.52
N LEU A 228 1.63 22.95 -19.61
CA LEU A 228 1.04 23.75 -18.52
C LEU A 228 2.11 24.22 -17.52
N ALA A 229 3.02 23.34 -17.09
CA ALA A 229 4.12 23.67 -16.18
C ALA A 229 5.08 24.72 -16.78
N ARG A 230 5.39 24.64 -18.08
CA ARG A 230 6.20 25.65 -18.79
C ARG A 230 5.48 27.00 -18.87
N ARG A 231 4.16 27.03 -19.07
CA ARG A 231 3.36 28.27 -19.05
C ARG A 231 3.28 28.86 -17.64
N ALA A 232 3.18 28.03 -16.60
CA ALA A 232 3.21 28.44 -15.20
C ALA A 232 4.55 29.03 -14.74
N ARG A 233 5.62 28.88 -15.54
CA ARG A 233 6.94 29.51 -15.30
C ARG A 233 6.89 31.04 -15.30
N VAL A 234 5.83 31.65 -15.87
CA VAL A 234 5.52 33.09 -15.78
C VAL A 234 4.95 33.49 -14.40
N LEU A 235 4.41 32.54 -13.62
CA LEU A 235 3.81 32.75 -12.29
C LEU A 235 4.83 32.58 -11.14
N ARG A 236 6.13 32.69 -11.41
CA ARG A 236 7.20 32.63 -10.38
C ARG A 236 7.02 33.67 -9.27
N PHE A 237 6.32 34.77 -9.57
CA PHE A 237 5.96 35.84 -8.62
C PHE A 237 4.83 35.49 -7.64
N VAL A 238 4.10 34.39 -7.83
CA VAL A 238 2.94 34.02 -7.00
C VAL A 238 3.21 32.83 -6.06
N GLY A 239 4.47 32.47 -5.83
CA GLY A 239 4.86 31.43 -4.86
C GLY A 239 4.68 29.97 -5.35
N LEU A 240 4.35 29.76 -6.63
CA LEU A 240 4.19 28.45 -7.28
C LEU A 240 5.44 27.98 -8.05
N GLY A 241 6.59 28.64 -7.84
CA GLY A 241 7.83 28.40 -8.60
C GLY A 241 8.35 26.95 -8.58
N TRP A 242 8.03 26.18 -7.55
CA TRP A 242 8.44 24.78 -7.38
C TRP A 242 7.89 23.85 -8.48
N ILE A 243 6.77 24.19 -9.13
CA ILE A 243 6.21 23.40 -10.24
C ILE A 243 7.17 23.39 -11.45
N SER A 244 7.94 24.47 -11.63
CA SER A 244 8.96 24.54 -12.68
C SER A 244 10.22 23.72 -12.37
N ASP A 245 10.37 23.27 -11.12
CA ASP A 245 11.48 22.40 -10.71
C ASP A 245 11.20 20.93 -11.04
N TRP A 246 9.96 20.56 -11.37
CA TRP A 246 9.61 19.20 -11.82
C TRP A 246 9.97 18.95 -13.29
N VAL A 247 10.09 20.02 -14.08
CA VAL A 247 10.59 19.94 -15.44
C VAL A 247 12.08 19.60 -15.33
N HIS A 248 12.51 18.54 -16.04
CA HIS A 248 13.83 17.93 -15.92
C HIS A 248 14.08 17.06 -14.68
N SER A 249 13.08 16.27 -14.25
CA SER A 249 13.22 15.39 -13.08
C SER A 249 12.81 13.93 -13.29
N ILE A 250 13.49 13.03 -12.58
CA ILE A 250 13.11 11.61 -12.40
C ILE A 250 12.62 11.39 -10.98
N TRP A 251 11.54 10.61 -10.82
CA TRP A 251 10.86 10.40 -9.53
C TRP A 251 10.77 8.91 -9.26
N VAL A 252 11.02 8.46 -8.03
CA VAL A 252 11.02 7.03 -7.67
C VAL A 252 9.80 6.25 -8.17
N ASP A 253 8.64 6.89 -8.26
CA ASP A 253 7.39 6.39 -8.83
C ASP A 253 7.59 5.79 -10.22
N SER A 254 8.45 6.39 -11.04
CA SER A 254 8.77 5.99 -12.41
C SER A 254 9.22 4.53 -12.56
N LEU A 255 9.77 3.93 -11.49
CA LEU A 255 10.15 2.51 -11.53
C LEU A 255 8.93 1.60 -11.68
N VAL A 256 7.81 1.92 -11.03
CA VAL A 256 6.53 1.24 -11.31
C VAL A 256 5.91 1.77 -12.59
N MET A 257 5.95 3.09 -12.79
CA MET A 257 5.21 3.71 -13.92
C MET A 257 5.63 3.14 -15.26
N TYR A 258 6.93 3.14 -15.56
CA TYR A 258 7.42 2.67 -16.85
C TYR A 258 8.43 1.53 -16.77
N ALA A 259 9.29 1.46 -15.75
CA ALA A 259 10.39 0.50 -15.79
C ALA A 259 9.87 -0.94 -15.61
N LEU A 260 9.02 -1.16 -14.61
CA LEU A 260 8.36 -2.44 -14.36
C LEU A 260 7.46 -2.84 -15.53
N THR A 261 6.69 -1.88 -16.06
CA THR A 261 5.85 -2.07 -17.25
C THR A 261 6.66 -2.51 -18.47
N ALA A 262 7.83 -1.88 -18.72
CA ALA A 262 8.73 -2.26 -19.80
C ALA A 262 9.24 -3.69 -19.65
N VAL A 263 9.66 -4.09 -18.45
CA VAL A 263 10.14 -5.46 -18.20
C VAL A 263 9.03 -6.47 -18.43
N HIS A 264 7.86 -6.31 -17.81
CA HIS A 264 6.76 -7.26 -17.98
C HIS A 264 6.29 -7.35 -19.43
N TYR A 265 6.19 -6.22 -20.15
CA TYR A 265 5.79 -6.22 -21.55
C TYR A 265 6.84 -6.90 -22.43
N GLY A 266 8.12 -6.55 -22.25
CA GLY A 266 9.21 -7.15 -23.02
C GLY A 266 9.30 -8.65 -22.79
N LYS A 267 9.06 -9.12 -21.56
CA LYS A 267 8.96 -10.54 -21.24
C LYS A 267 7.76 -11.23 -21.87
N ALA A 268 6.60 -10.56 -21.94
CA ALA A 268 5.39 -11.09 -22.55
C ALA A 268 5.51 -11.24 -24.08
N THR A 269 6.29 -10.36 -24.72
CA THR A 269 6.34 -10.23 -26.18
C THR A 269 7.68 -10.66 -26.80
N GLY A 270 8.69 -10.92 -25.98
CA GLY A 270 10.06 -11.21 -26.45
C GLY A 270 10.89 -9.98 -26.81
N ASP A 271 10.42 -8.75 -26.51
CA ASP A 271 11.18 -7.52 -26.75
C ASP A 271 12.30 -7.34 -25.70
N THR A 272 13.48 -7.88 -26.01
CA THR A 272 14.66 -7.81 -25.12
C THR A 272 15.16 -6.40 -24.90
N ASN A 273 14.93 -5.46 -25.84
CA ASN A 273 15.37 -4.08 -25.69
C ASN A 273 14.56 -3.37 -24.59
N LEU A 274 13.25 -3.63 -24.54
CA LEU A 274 12.40 -3.11 -23.46
C LEU A 274 12.74 -3.75 -22.10
N VAL A 275 13.08 -5.05 -22.08
CA VAL A 275 13.56 -5.71 -20.86
C VAL A 275 14.83 -5.03 -20.34
N GLU A 276 15.86 -4.89 -21.18
CA GLU A 276 17.12 -4.26 -20.77
C GLU A 276 16.95 -2.78 -20.39
N PHE A 277 16.10 -2.05 -21.12
CA PHE A 277 15.74 -0.67 -20.78
C PHE A 277 15.15 -0.58 -19.37
N GLY A 278 14.16 -1.43 -19.05
CA GLY A 278 13.50 -1.44 -17.76
C GLY A 278 14.42 -1.87 -16.61
N LEU A 279 15.22 -2.92 -16.82
CA LEU A 279 16.16 -3.44 -15.80
C LEU A 279 17.32 -2.48 -15.50
N ALA A 280 17.67 -1.58 -16.41
CA ALA A 280 18.70 -0.56 -16.17
C ALA A 280 18.23 0.56 -15.21
N GLN A 281 16.92 0.79 -15.09
CA GLN A 281 16.40 1.97 -14.39
C GLN A 281 16.68 1.96 -12.88
N PRO A 282 16.51 0.86 -12.12
CA PRO A 282 16.83 0.87 -10.70
C PRO A 282 18.26 1.33 -10.40
N GLY A 283 19.25 0.92 -11.19
CA GLY A 283 20.64 1.36 -11.06
C GLY A 283 20.85 2.84 -11.36
N ILE A 284 20.17 3.38 -12.38
CA ILE A 284 20.18 4.82 -12.69
C ILE A 284 19.61 5.63 -11.52
N PHE A 285 18.48 5.19 -10.98
CA PHE A 285 17.78 5.87 -9.89
C PHE A 285 18.57 5.78 -8.58
N ALA A 286 19.10 4.61 -8.25
CA ALA A 286 19.89 4.38 -7.05
C ALA A 286 21.10 5.33 -6.98
N ARG A 287 21.79 5.54 -8.10
CA ARG A 287 22.96 6.42 -8.21
C ARG A 287 22.73 7.83 -7.71
N VAL A 288 21.54 8.39 -7.93
CA VAL A 288 21.23 9.78 -7.60
C VAL A 288 20.27 9.95 -6.42
N LEU A 289 19.44 8.93 -6.12
CA LEU A 289 18.40 9.01 -5.09
C LEU A 289 18.66 8.18 -3.84
N GLN A 290 19.40 7.08 -3.91
CA GLN A 290 19.66 6.24 -2.74
C GLN A 290 20.71 6.91 -1.84
N ASP A 291 20.44 7.00 -0.53
CA ASP A 291 21.47 7.38 0.46
C ASP A 291 22.25 6.12 0.86
N PRO A 292 23.57 6.06 0.63
CA PRO A 292 24.38 4.88 0.96
C PRO A 292 24.45 4.59 2.46
N ARG A 293 24.11 5.56 3.34
CA ARG A 293 24.14 5.37 4.79
C ARG A 293 22.89 4.70 5.32
N THR A 294 21.73 5.04 4.77
CA THR A 294 20.43 4.52 5.23
C THR A 294 19.85 3.47 4.31
N GLY A 295 20.33 3.38 3.06
CA GLY A 295 19.76 2.54 2.00
C GLY A 295 18.45 3.08 1.40
N LEU A 296 17.89 4.15 1.97
CA LEU A 296 16.60 4.73 1.56
C LEU A 296 16.75 5.71 0.40
N PHE A 297 15.65 5.93 -0.34
CA PHE A 297 15.59 6.79 -1.51
C PHE A 297 14.92 8.13 -1.20
N GLY A 298 15.51 9.22 -1.69
CA GLY A 298 14.78 10.49 -1.86
C GLY A 298 13.74 10.41 -2.98
N HIS A 299 12.71 11.25 -2.92
CA HIS A 299 11.59 11.19 -3.88
C HIS A 299 12.03 11.47 -5.33
N ALA A 300 12.70 12.59 -5.61
CA ALA A 300 13.00 13.00 -6.98
C ALA A 300 14.37 13.66 -7.14
N TRP A 301 14.89 13.62 -8.37
CA TRP A 301 16.17 14.22 -8.77
C TRP A 301 15.98 15.13 -9.97
N ASP A 302 16.45 16.37 -9.85
CA ASP A 302 16.55 17.33 -10.96
C ASP A 302 17.92 17.21 -11.60
N TRP A 303 17.96 16.66 -12.81
CA TRP A 303 19.24 16.45 -13.49
C TRP A 303 19.79 17.74 -14.13
N GLN A 304 18.98 18.79 -14.29
CA GLN A 304 19.50 20.06 -14.79
C GLN A 304 20.22 20.83 -13.67
N ARG A 305 19.63 20.84 -12.47
CA ARG A 305 20.17 21.52 -11.29
C ARG A 305 21.05 20.65 -10.41
N GLN A 306 21.15 19.36 -10.73
CA GLN A 306 21.94 18.37 -9.98
C GLN A 306 21.60 18.37 -8.49
N ARG A 307 20.30 18.29 -8.15
CA ARG A 307 19.83 18.29 -6.75
C ARG A 307 18.63 17.37 -6.52
N ARG A 308 18.56 16.84 -5.30
CA ARG A 308 17.38 16.10 -4.80
C ARG A 308 16.22 17.05 -4.50
N GLN A 309 15.00 16.56 -4.71
CA GLN A 309 13.73 17.20 -4.37
C GLN A 309 12.86 16.27 -3.55
N GLY A 310 11.97 16.84 -2.72
CA GLY A 310 11.10 16.07 -1.84
C GLY A 310 11.74 15.65 -0.52
N GLY A 311 11.27 14.53 0.02
CA GLY A 311 11.81 13.89 1.22
C GLY A 311 12.06 12.40 0.98
N VAL A 312 12.49 11.67 2.01
CA VAL A 312 12.56 10.21 2.00
C VAL A 312 11.16 9.66 2.28
N TRP A 313 10.35 9.68 1.23
CA TRP A 313 8.92 9.41 1.29
C TRP A 313 8.64 7.91 1.20
N LEU A 314 7.82 7.40 2.12
CA LEU A 314 7.55 5.96 2.27
C LEU A 314 6.96 5.33 1.01
N ARG A 315 5.86 5.86 0.45
CA ARG A 315 5.23 5.25 -0.73
C ARG A 315 6.20 5.20 -1.92
N GLY A 316 7.03 6.24 -2.10
CA GLY A 316 8.09 6.23 -3.09
C GLY A 316 9.12 5.12 -2.88
N ASN A 317 9.57 4.90 -1.64
CA ASN A 317 10.46 3.77 -1.30
C ASN A 317 9.77 2.41 -1.51
N GLY A 318 8.47 2.32 -1.23
CA GLY A 318 7.64 1.16 -1.53
C GLY A 318 7.57 0.85 -3.03
N TRP A 319 7.47 1.88 -3.89
CA TRP A 319 7.54 1.71 -5.35
C TRP A 319 8.88 1.14 -5.81
N VAL A 320 9.98 1.65 -5.27
CA VAL A 320 11.31 1.13 -5.59
C VAL A 320 11.42 -0.34 -5.19
N ALA A 321 11.08 -0.67 -3.94
CA ALA A 321 11.20 -2.04 -3.43
C ALA A 321 10.32 -3.01 -4.22
N THR A 322 9.06 -2.64 -4.48
CA THR A 322 8.09 -3.44 -5.26
C THR A 322 8.58 -3.69 -6.67
N SER A 323 9.05 -2.65 -7.36
CA SER A 323 9.59 -2.78 -8.72
C SER A 323 10.76 -3.75 -8.77
N ILE A 324 11.69 -3.65 -7.81
CA ILE A 324 12.89 -4.50 -7.81
C ILE A 324 12.53 -5.96 -7.55
N VAL A 325 11.66 -6.27 -6.58
CA VAL A 325 11.31 -7.68 -6.30
C VAL A 325 10.56 -8.32 -7.46
N ASP A 326 9.69 -7.58 -8.15
CA ASP A 326 8.95 -8.12 -9.29
C ASP A 326 9.85 -8.22 -10.54
N MET A 327 10.80 -7.29 -10.76
CA MET A 327 11.81 -7.42 -11.81
C MET A 327 12.76 -8.60 -11.60
N LEU A 328 13.12 -8.90 -10.36
CA LEU A 328 13.98 -10.05 -10.03
C LEU A 328 13.31 -11.39 -10.40
N GLU A 329 11.97 -11.48 -10.37
CA GLU A 329 11.25 -12.69 -10.81
C GLU A 329 11.26 -12.88 -12.33
N GLU A 330 11.49 -11.81 -13.09
CA GLU A 330 11.44 -11.84 -14.56
C GLU A 330 12.78 -12.27 -15.20
N ILE A 331 13.85 -12.37 -14.40
CA ILE A 331 15.20 -12.71 -14.86
C ILE A 331 15.81 -13.89 -14.09
N PRO A 332 16.63 -14.72 -14.73
CA PRO A 332 17.37 -15.75 -14.01
C PRO A 332 18.46 -15.15 -13.12
N ALA A 333 18.88 -15.87 -12.09
CA ALA A 333 19.95 -15.45 -11.18
C ALA A 333 21.31 -15.20 -11.87
N SER A 334 21.53 -15.81 -13.05
CA SER A 334 22.72 -15.60 -13.90
C SER A 334 22.70 -14.28 -14.67
N HIS A 335 21.56 -13.58 -14.72
CA HIS A 335 21.46 -12.31 -15.43
C HIS A 335 22.31 -11.24 -14.73
N PRO A 336 23.13 -10.43 -15.45
CA PRO A 336 24.00 -9.44 -14.81
C PRO A 336 23.26 -8.44 -13.91
N ARG A 337 22.05 -8.03 -14.32
CA ARG A 337 21.20 -7.11 -13.54
C ARG A 337 20.66 -7.73 -12.25
N HIS A 338 20.60 -9.05 -12.11
CA HIS A 338 20.10 -9.69 -10.90
C HIS A 338 20.94 -9.34 -9.66
N ALA A 339 22.27 -9.41 -9.79
CA ALA A 339 23.18 -9.03 -8.69
C ALA A 339 23.10 -7.53 -8.36
N GLU A 340 22.99 -6.68 -9.37
CA GLU A 340 22.81 -5.22 -9.20
C GLU A 340 21.52 -4.89 -8.47
N LEU A 341 20.40 -5.50 -8.88
CA LEU A 341 19.10 -5.32 -8.24
C LEU A 341 19.12 -5.74 -6.77
N LEU A 342 19.77 -6.86 -6.43
CA LEU A 342 19.95 -7.28 -5.04
C LEU A 342 20.83 -6.31 -4.23
N ALA A 343 21.85 -5.74 -4.85
CA ALA A 343 22.72 -4.74 -4.21
C ALA A 343 21.97 -3.44 -3.87
N ILE A 344 20.89 -3.13 -4.61
CA ILE A 344 20.01 -1.99 -4.34
C ILE A 344 18.93 -2.37 -3.30
N LEU A 345 18.31 -3.55 -3.46
CA LEU A 345 17.21 -4.01 -2.63
C LEU A 345 17.62 -4.23 -1.17
N ARG A 346 18.78 -4.83 -0.91
CA ARG A 346 19.19 -5.21 0.44
C ARG A 346 19.41 -4.00 1.37
N PRO A 347 20.14 -2.94 0.97
CA PRO A 347 20.21 -1.71 1.76
C PRO A 347 18.85 -1.04 1.94
N LEU A 348 18.02 -1.00 0.90
CA LEU A 348 16.67 -0.45 0.99
C LEU A 348 15.81 -1.20 2.02
N ALA A 349 15.83 -2.53 1.99
CA ALA A 349 15.14 -3.37 2.96
C ALA A 349 15.66 -3.14 4.38
N GLN A 350 16.98 -2.97 4.58
CA GLN A 350 17.55 -2.63 5.89
C GLN A 350 17.05 -1.27 6.38
N GLY A 351 17.02 -0.25 5.52
CA GLY A 351 16.47 1.07 5.84
C GLY A 351 14.99 1.04 6.22
N LEU A 352 14.19 0.24 5.50
CA LEU A 352 12.78 0.01 5.83
C LEU A 352 12.64 -0.69 7.18
N LEU A 353 13.36 -1.78 7.42
CA LEU A 353 13.32 -2.49 8.71
C LEU A 353 13.72 -1.58 9.88
N ALA A 354 14.73 -0.74 9.70
CA ALA A 354 15.22 0.18 10.74
C ALA A 354 14.24 1.33 11.06
N THR A 355 13.25 1.58 10.21
CA THR A 355 12.29 2.70 10.34
C THR A 355 10.86 2.24 10.60
N GLN A 356 10.63 0.92 10.76
CA GLN A 356 9.32 0.38 11.12
C GLN A 356 8.99 0.73 12.57
N ASP A 357 7.74 1.17 12.81
CA ASP A 357 7.27 1.43 14.17
C ASP A 357 6.87 0.14 14.91
N ALA A 358 6.59 0.27 16.21
CA ALA A 358 6.18 -0.86 17.05
C ALA A 358 4.82 -1.46 16.66
N ALA A 359 3.99 -0.73 15.90
CA ALA A 359 2.72 -1.22 15.35
C ALA A 359 2.89 -1.88 13.97
N GLY A 360 4.13 -2.05 13.50
CA GLY A 360 4.48 -2.65 12.22
C GLY A 360 4.28 -1.73 11.02
N GLN A 361 3.95 -0.46 11.21
CA GLN A 361 3.66 0.50 10.14
C GLN A 361 4.83 1.48 9.94
N TRP A 362 4.74 2.29 8.88
CA TRP A 362 5.72 3.33 8.62
C TRP A 362 5.10 4.73 8.52
N PRO A 363 5.82 5.74 9.05
CA PRO A 363 5.46 7.13 8.83
C PRO A 363 5.62 7.53 7.35
N THR A 364 4.88 8.54 6.89
CA THR A 364 5.00 9.02 5.50
C THR A 364 6.41 9.51 5.13
N LEU A 365 7.18 10.04 6.09
CA LEU A 365 8.59 10.38 5.94
C LEU A 365 9.43 9.48 6.85
N LEU A 366 10.41 8.77 6.28
CA LEU A 366 11.23 7.76 6.97
C LEU A 366 12.45 8.34 7.72
N ASP A 367 12.82 9.58 7.42
CA ASP A 367 14.04 10.25 7.87
C ASP A 367 13.74 11.52 8.69
N GLY A 368 12.66 11.54 9.47
CA GLY A 368 12.19 12.74 10.17
C GLY A 368 11.44 12.46 11.47
N PRO A 369 10.98 13.52 12.17
CA PRO A 369 10.11 13.37 13.34
C PRO A 369 8.85 12.58 12.96
N GLU A 370 8.25 11.88 13.92
CA GLU A 370 7.09 11.04 13.68
C GLU A 370 5.99 11.80 12.92
N THR A 371 5.63 11.27 11.75
CA THR A 371 4.52 11.74 10.91
C THR A 371 3.39 10.71 10.94
N TYR A 372 2.30 10.97 10.21
CA TYR A 372 1.19 10.00 10.18
C TYR A 372 1.62 8.67 9.54
N GLN A 373 1.06 7.57 10.08
CA GLN A 373 1.18 6.24 9.52
C GLN A 373 0.43 6.15 8.19
N GLU A 374 1.16 5.88 7.10
CA GLU A 374 0.64 5.94 5.74
C GLU A 374 0.41 4.53 5.17
N ALA A 375 -0.85 4.26 4.80
CA ALA A 375 -1.29 2.89 4.54
C ALA A 375 -0.74 2.28 3.24
N SER A 376 -0.69 3.06 2.15
CA SER A 376 -0.29 2.51 0.85
C SER A 376 1.19 2.18 0.80
N GLY A 377 2.05 3.07 1.27
CA GLY A 377 3.48 2.85 1.35
C GLY A 377 3.85 1.76 2.35
N THR A 378 3.12 1.64 3.47
CA THR A 378 3.26 0.50 4.40
C THR A 378 2.98 -0.82 3.67
N ALA A 379 1.86 -0.88 2.91
CA ALA A 379 1.49 -2.09 2.19
C ALA A 379 2.50 -2.47 1.10
N LEU A 380 3.03 -1.49 0.35
CA LEU A 380 4.04 -1.73 -0.69
C LEU A 380 5.39 -2.18 -0.09
N ALA A 381 5.86 -1.51 0.95
CA ALA A 381 7.09 -1.89 1.63
C ALA A 381 6.99 -3.31 2.20
N ALA A 382 5.88 -3.62 2.89
CA ALA A 382 5.62 -4.94 3.43
C ALA A 382 5.49 -6.01 2.34
N TYR A 383 4.83 -5.71 1.21
CA TYR A 383 4.76 -6.64 0.07
C TYR A 383 6.16 -7.01 -0.42
N ALA A 384 7.00 -6.01 -0.67
CA ALA A 384 8.36 -6.23 -1.14
C ALA A 384 9.23 -6.99 -0.12
N LEU A 385 9.08 -6.69 1.18
CA LEU A 385 9.77 -7.40 2.26
C LEU A 385 9.35 -8.88 2.35
N ALA A 386 8.04 -9.16 2.33
CA ALA A 386 7.51 -10.53 2.34
C ALA A 386 7.99 -11.31 1.13
N ARG A 387 7.81 -10.75 -0.06
CA ARG A 387 8.23 -11.37 -1.31
C ARG A 387 9.73 -11.63 -1.37
N GLY A 388 10.54 -10.64 -1.00
CA GLY A 388 11.99 -10.80 -0.96
C GLY A 388 12.43 -11.89 0.03
N ALA A 389 11.73 -12.04 1.17
CA ALA A 389 11.99 -13.12 2.12
C ALA A 389 11.57 -14.50 1.56
N HIS A 390 10.38 -14.62 0.97
CA HIS A 390 9.90 -15.86 0.35
C HIS A 390 10.80 -16.36 -0.80
N ARG A 391 11.48 -15.45 -1.49
CA ARG A 391 12.43 -15.77 -2.56
C ARG A 391 13.88 -15.95 -2.06
N GLY A 392 14.13 -15.79 -0.77
CA GLY A 392 15.47 -15.92 -0.18
C GLY A 392 16.42 -14.76 -0.50
N TRP A 393 15.91 -13.65 -1.03
CA TRP A 393 16.68 -12.44 -1.33
C TRP A 393 16.93 -11.58 -0.09
N LEU A 394 16.00 -11.65 0.87
CA LEU A 394 15.98 -10.91 2.13
C LEU A 394 15.92 -11.89 3.33
N PRO A 395 16.39 -11.47 4.53
CA PRO A 395 16.38 -12.32 5.71
C PRO A 395 14.95 -12.59 6.23
N PRO A 396 14.73 -13.66 7.03
CA PRO A 396 13.43 -13.97 7.61
C PRO A 396 12.77 -12.83 8.40
N ALA A 397 13.57 -11.97 9.04
CA ALA A 397 13.07 -10.78 9.75
C ALA A 397 12.26 -9.82 8.84
N ALA A 398 12.50 -9.84 7.52
CA ALA A 398 11.70 -9.08 6.56
C ALA A 398 10.26 -9.62 6.46
N LEU A 399 10.07 -10.94 6.53
CA LEU A 399 8.74 -11.55 6.57
C LEU A 399 8.02 -11.23 7.88
N ASP A 400 8.72 -11.27 9.01
CA ASP A 400 8.15 -10.91 10.31
C ASP A 400 7.68 -9.45 10.34
N ALA A 401 8.47 -8.54 9.76
CA ALA A 401 8.09 -7.14 9.58
C ALA A 401 6.85 -7.00 8.69
N ALA A 402 6.78 -7.73 7.58
CA ALA A 402 5.63 -7.70 6.69
C ALA A 402 4.34 -8.22 7.34
N LYS A 403 4.43 -9.28 8.15
CA LYS A 403 3.29 -9.79 8.94
C LYS A 403 2.80 -8.77 9.97
N GLN A 404 3.73 -8.10 10.66
CA GLN A 404 3.38 -7.00 11.58
C GLN A 404 2.70 -5.84 10.85
N ALA A 405 3.19 -5.45 9.69
CA ALA A 405 2.57 -4.42 8.85
C ALA A 405 1.16 -4.82 8.39
N PHE A 406 0.97 -6.07 7.96
CA PHE A 406 -0.34 -6.56 7.58
C PHE A 406 -1.32 -6.53 8.76
N ARG A 407 -0.90 -7.00 9.94
CA ARG A 407 -1.68 -6.86 11.18
C ARG A 407 -2.08 -5.41 11.44
N GLY A 408 -1.14 -4.47 11.38
CA GLY A 408 -1.39 -3.04 11.59
C GLY A 408 -2.39 -2.44 10.58
N LEU A 409 -2.27 -2.80 9.30
CA LEU A 409 -3.18 -2.36 8.25
C LEU A 409 -4.57 -3.00 8.36
N SER A 410 -4.64 -4.31 8.62
CA SER A 410 -5.89 -5.05 8.84
C SER A 410 -6.63 -4.51 10.07
N ALA A 411 -5.88 -4.18 11.13
CA ALA A 411 -6.36 -3.47 12.30
C ALA A 411 -6.81 -2.03 12.01
N ARG A 412 -6.73 -1.54 10.75
CA ARG A 412 -7.24 -0.23 10.25
C ARG A 412 -8.41 -0.28 9.22
N LEU A 413 -8.84 -1.46 8.77
CA LEU A 413 -9.95 -1.69 7.82
C LEU A 413 -11.40 -1.45 8.33
N LEU A 414 -12.09 -0.37 7.94
CA LEU A 414 -13.50 -0.11 8.27
C LEU A 414 -14.46 -1.12 7.64
N ARG A 415 -15.24 -1.89 8.42
CA ARG A 415 -16.27 -2.74 7.81
C ARG A 415 -17.41 -1.90 7.25
N ARG A 416 -17.92 -2.31 6.10
CA ARG A 416 -19.00 -1.66 5.35
C ARG A 416 -20.12 -2.68 5.10
N PRO A 417 -21.32 -2.24 4.67
CA PRO A 417 -22.37 -3.16 4.23
C PRO A 417 -21.89 -4.13 3.14
N VAL A 418 -21.01 -3.65 2.25
CA VAL A 418 -20.32 -4.45 1.23
C VAL A 418 -18.81 -4.35 1.45
N GLY A 419 -18.17 -5.45 1.83
CA GLY A 419 -16.72 -5.50 2.00
C GLY A 419 -16.16 -4.63 3.13
N HIS A 420 -14.86 -4.37 3.10
CA HIS A 420 -14.15 -3.52 4.05
C HIS A 420 -13.41 -2.38 3.34
N SER A 421 -13.36 -1.21 3.96
CA SER A 421 -12.63 -0.04 3.48
C SER A 421 -11.24 0.06 4.11
N LEU A 422 -10.21 0.27 3.31
CA LEU A 422 -8.88 0.63 3.79
C LEU A 422 -8.83 2.13 4.11
N THR A 423 -8.22 2.51 5.23
CA THR A 423 -8.09 3.92 5.64
C THR A 423 -6.63 4.34 5.79
N GLY A 424 -6.37 5.64 5.75
CA GLY A 424 -5.04 6.19 6.02
C GLY A 424 -4.12 6.24 4.80
N THR A 425 -4.66 6.09 3.60
CA THR A 425 -3.91 6.31 2.36
C THR A 425 -3.80 7.79 2.07
N SER A 426 -2.58 8.32 1.93
CA SER A 426 -2.38 9.71 1.52
C SER A 426 -2.70 9.90 0.03
N ILE A 427 -3.27 11.05 -0.34
CA ILE A 427 -3.60 11.37 -1.73
C ILE A 427 -2.34 11.51 -2.62
N ALA A 428 -2.56 11.70 -3.93
CA ALA A 428 -1.49 11.90 -4.91
C ALA A 428 -0.50 12.98 -4.42
N THR A 429 0.78 12.63 -4.46
CA THR A 429 1.84 13.41 -3.83
C THR A 429 2.93 13.66 -4.85
N SER A 430 3.11 14.92 -5.26
CA SER A 430 4.25 15.29 -6.09
C SER A 430 5.53 15.42 -5.25
N ALA A 431 6.68 15.62 -5.91
CA ALA A 431 7.94 15.98 -5.28
C ALA A 431 7.94 17.41 -4.68
N TRP A 432 6.95 17.72 -3.84
CA TRP A 432 6.79 18.98 -3.13
C TRP A 432 7.92 19.22 -2.12
N PRO A 433 8.09 20.46 -1.62
CA PRO A 433 8.92 20.71 -0.44
C PRO A 433 8.62 19.73 0.71
N ARG A 434 9.68 19.22 1.36
CA ARG A 434 9.62 18.20 2.43
C ARG A 434 8.58 18.50 3.52
N TRP A 435 8.40 19.76 3.90
CA TRP A 435 7.47 20.15 4.97
C TRP A 435 5.98 19.95 4.62
N LEU A 436 5.64 19.71 3.35
CA LEU A 436 4.26 19.46 2.91
C LEU A 436 3.83 18.00 3.09
N TYR A 437 4.75 17.03 3.08
CA TYR A 437 4.41 15.60 3.20
C TYR A 437 3.58 15.26 4.45
N PRO A 438 3.90 15.81 5.64
CA PRO A 438 3.09 15.57 6.84
C PRO A 438 1.66 16.12 6.75
N ARG A 439 1.41 17.06 5.82
CA ARG A 439 0.12 17.77 5.65
C ARG A 439 -0.77 17.17 4.57
N ILE A 440 -0.30 16.15 3.84
CA ILE A 440 -1.05 15.56 2.73
C ILE A 440 -2.34 14.91 3.25
N PRO A 441 -3.51 15.25 2.71
CA PRO A 441 -4.77 14.64 3.09
C PRO A 441 -4.74 13.12 2.95
N LYS A 442 -5.42 12.43 3.87
CA LYS A 442 -5.59 10.98 3.83
C LYS A 442 -7.05 10.66 3.58
N ARG A 443 -7.33 9.61 2.82
CA ARG A 443 -8.68 9.16 2.49
C ARG A 443 -8.81 7.65 2.70
N ALA A 444 -10.06 7.20 2.74
CA ALA A 444 -10.39 5.79 2.65
C ALA A 444 -10.51 5.38 1.19
N ASP A 445 -10.27 4.09 0.91
CA ASP A 445 -10.51 3.43 -0.39
C ASP A 445 -9.88 4.15 -1.58
N VAL A 446 -8.69 4.72 -1.35
CA VAL A 446 -7.85 5.24 -2.44
C VAL A 446 -7.26 4.05 -3.19
N ASP A 447 -7.54 4.01 -4.49
CA ASP A 447 -7.20 3.01 -5.50
C ASP A 447 -5.82 2.37 -5.31
N TYR A 448 -4.74 3.15 -5.37
CA TYR A 448 -3.38 2.61 -5.20
C TYR A 448 -3.08 2.08 -3.79
N GLY A 449 -3.77 2.58 -2.76
CA GLY A 449 -3.68 1.98 -1.42
C GLY A 449 -4.38 0.63 -1.34
N VAL A 450 -5.55 0.51 -1.97
CA VAL A 450 -6.28 -0.75 -2.07
C VAL A 450 -5.47 -1.77 -2.87
N GLY A 451 -4.93 -1.39 -4.03
CA GLY A 451 -4.05 -2.24 -4.83
C GLY A 451 -2.84 -2.76 -4.06
N ALA A 452 -2.13 -1.87 -3.36
CA ALA A 452 -1.00 -2.25 -2.52
C ALA A 452 -1.39 -3.22 -1.39
N TYR A 453 -2.55 -3.01 -0.76
CA TYR A 453 -3.06 -3.94 0.26
C TYR A 453 -3.35 -5.33 -0.32
N LEU A 454 -3.93 -5.39 -1.53
CA LEU A 454 -4.23 -6.66 -2.20
C LEU A 454 -2.95 -7.42 -2.58
N LEU A 455 -1.90 -6.73 -3.04
CA LEU A 455 -0.58 -7.34 -3.27
C LEU A 455 -0.07 -8.03 -2.00
N LEU A 456 -0.03 -7.30 -0.89
CA LEU A 456 0.42 -7.83 0.41
C LEU A 456 -0.46 -8.98 0.89
N ALA A 457 -1.78 -8.84 0.81
CA ALA A 457 -2.73 -9.87 1.24
C ALA A 457 -2.53 -11.19 0.48
N GLY A 458 -2.29 -11.11 -0.84
CA GLY A 458 -1.99 -12.26 -1.68
C GLY A 458 -0.64 -12.88 -1.37
N GLU A 459 0.39 -12.07 -1.17
CA GLU A 459 1.74 -12.55 -0.85
C GLU A 459 1.81 -13.28 0.49
N LEU A 460 1.01 -12.89 1.49
CA LEU A 460 0.94 -13.55 2.80
C LEU A 460 -0.03 -14.76 2.84
N GLN A 461 -0.44 -15.30 1.70
CA GLN A 461 -1.29 -16.49 1.69
C GLN A 461 -0.59 -17.67 2.39
N GLY A 462 -1.26 -18.26 3.38
CA GLY A 462 -0.74 -19.42 4.12
C GLY A 462 0.17 -19.06 5.29
N GLU A 463 0.53 -17.79 5.41
CA GLU A 463 1.31 -17.29 6.54
C GLU A 463 0.43 -17.13 7.79
N GLY A 464 0.96 -17.56 8.94
CA GLY A 464 0.43 -17.13 10.24
C GLY A 464 0.85 -15.69 10.49
N TRP A 465 -0.11 -14.80 10.61
CA TRP A 465 0.11 -13.37 10.82
C TRP A 465 -0.58 -12.88 12.08
#